data_AF-A0A9X3X1P8-F1
#
_entry.id   AF-A0A9X3X1P8-F1
#
_cell.length_a   1.000
_cell.length_b   1.000
_cell.length_c   1.000
_cell.angle_alpha   90.00
_cell.angle_beta   90.00
_cell.angle_gamma   90.00
#
_symmetry.space_group_name_H-M   'P 1'
#
loop_
_entity.id
_entity.type
_entity.pdbx_description
1 polymer ?
#
loop_
_entity_poly.entity_id
_entity_poly.type
_entity_poly.pdbx_seq_one_letter_code
_entity_poly.pdbx_strand_id
1 'polypeptide(L)'
;MKRRGVLKAGVALAVTPLSFLREGHACDGHGNWETSPPPEKTAEKAPVCERLVARIGRNHGHAFTITIADVLAGVDKTFDLTGTSGHRHTITVTAADFKKIGAGQIVRLASTREGGHIHRLFLECAPAVDPPERVNACEIEVAGKDEHEFVLPDAHVKAKVERTYNIQGLAGHEHSVTVTAADFEDLLRGKQVKIPSSRGTDGHNHLVFIRYPRKA
;
A
#
# COMPACT_ATOMS: atom_id res chain seq x y z
N MET A 1 -29.48 68.16 7.23
CA MET A 1 -30.25 67.84 6.00
C MET A 1 -30.68 66.38 6.07
N LYS A 2 -31.93 66.10 6.43
CA LYS A 2 -33.05 65.69 5.55
C LYS A 2 -32.80 64.39 4.75
N ARG A 3 -33.33 63.29 5.33
CA ARG A 3 -34.04 62.11 4.77
C ARG A 3 -33.75 61.70 3.30
N ARG A 4 -33.53 60.39 3.08
CA ARG A 4 -34.52 59.48 2.44
C ARG A 4 -34.01 58.03 2.47
N GLY A 5 -34.89 57.11 2.87
CA GLY A 5 -34.66 55.67 2.78
C GLY A 5 -35.17 55.11 1.46
N VAL A 6 -34.82 53.85 1.19
CA VAL A 6 -35.51 52.99 0.21
C VAL A 6 -35.66 51.59 0.83
N LEU A 7 -36.89 51.10 0.71
CA LEU A 7 -37.46 49.86 1.20
C LEU A 7 -37.33 48.73 0.16
N LYS A 8 -37.21 47.48 0.64
CA LYS A 8 -37.74 46.21 0.09
C LYS A 8 -37.12 45.72 -1.25
N ALA A 9 -36.97 44.42 -1.52
CA ALA A 9 -37.89 43.32 -1.23
C ALA A 9 -37.16 42.00 -0.93
N GLY A 10 -37.69 41.26 0.05
CA GLY A 10 -37.35 39.86 0.29
C GLY A 10 -38.13 38.96 -0.66
N VAL A 11 -37.44 37.99 -1.25
CA VAL A 11 -38.04 36.87 -1.97
C VAL A 11 -38.24 35.75 -0.96
N ALA A 12 -39.49 35.45 -0.63
CA ALA A 12 -39.85 34.25 0.11
C ALA A 12 -39.94 33.09 -0.90
N LEU A 13 -38.98 32.16 -0.82
CA LEU A 13 -39.07 30.88 -1.50
C LEU A 13 -40.03 29.98 -0.69
N ALA A 14 -41.20 29.73 -1.26
CA ALA A 14 -42.12 28.73 -0.76
C ALA A 14 -41.53 27.33 -1.03
N VAL A 15 -41.17 26.62 0.04
CA VAL A 15 -40.84 25.19 0.00
C VAL A 15 -42.17 24.44 0.03
N THR A 16 -42.52 23.80 -1.08
CA THR A 16 -43.61 22.82 -1.13
C THR A 16 -43.14 21.51 -0.51
N PRO A 17 -43.90 20.91 0.42
CA PRO A 17 -43.62 19.56 0.87
C PRO A 17 -43.97 18.59 -0.26
N LEU A 18 -42.96 17.90 -0.78
CA LEU A 18 -43.16 16.77 -1.69
C LEU A 18 -43.74 15.61 -0.86
N SER A 19 -45.05 15.41 -0.95
CA SER A 19 -45.72 14.24 -0.41
C SER A 19 -45.29 13.01 -1.22
N PHE A 20 -44.41 12.20 -0.65
CA PHE A 20 -44.15 10.85 -1.16
C PHE A 20 -45.37 9.97 -0.82
N LEU A 21 -46.25 9.78 -1.81
CA LEU A 21 -47.16 8.65 -1.83
C LEU A 21 -46.30 7.39 -1.93
N ARG A 22 -46.34 6.60 -0.85
CA ARG A 22 -45.73 5.29 -0.76
C ARG A 22 -46.77 4.28 -1.24
N GLU A 23 -46.80 4.01 -2.54
CA GLU A 23 -47.46 2.80 -3.04
C GLU A 23 -46.68 1.58 -2.56
N GLY A 24 -47.23 0.90 -1.56
CA GLY A 24 -46.83 -0.46 -1.20
C GLY A 24 -47.18 -1.41 -2.33
N HIS A 25 -46.19 -1.78 -3.14
CA HIS A 25 -46.26 -2.99 -3.94
C HIS A 25 -45.88 -4.17 -3.04
N ALA A 26 -46.89 -4.95 -2.67
CA ALA A 26 -46.73 -6.30 -2.14
C ALA A 26 -46.21 -7.20 -3.27
N CYS A 27 -45.01 -7.74 -3.09
CA CYS A 27 -44.49 -8.83 -3.92
C CYS A 27 -44.60 -10.13 -3.11
N ASP A 28 -45.77 -10.77 -3.17
CA ASP A 28 -45.93 -12.19 -2.85
C ASP A 28 -45.30 -13.01 -3.99
N GLY A 29 -43.97 -13.10 -3.96
CA GLY A 29 -43.18 -13.92 -4.87
C GLY A 29 -42.64 -15.15 -4.16
N HIS A 30 -43.42 -16.24 -4.18
CA HIS A 30 -42.92 -17.58 -3.89
C HIS A 30 -41.91 -18.02 -4.96
N GLY A 31 -40.68 -17.52 -4.88
CA GLY A 31 -39.53 -18.02 -5.63
C GLY A 31 -38.76 -18.97 -4.73
N ASN A 32 -38.70 -20.25 -5.10
CA ASN A 32 -37.66 -21.12 -4.57
C ASN A 32 -36.32 -20.46 -4.96
N TRP A 33 -35.54 -20.07 -3.96
CA TRP A 33 -34.16 -19.72 -4.15
C TRP A 33 -33.41 -20.99 -3.78
N GLU A 34 -33.16 -21.83 -4.78
CA GLU A 34 -32.13 -22.85 -4.66
C GLU A 34 -30.88 -22.16 -4.11
N THR A 35 -30.48 -22.59 -2.91
CA THR A 35 -29.21 -22.25 -2.29
C THR A 35 -28.09 -22.72 -3.21
N SER A 36 -27.69 -21.88 -4.16
CA SER A 36 -26.43 -22.05 -4.88
C SER A 36 -25.33 -22.15 -3.82
N PRO A 37 -24.55 -23.25 -3.78
CA PRO A 37 -23.46 -23.37 -2.84
C PRO A 37 -22.50 -22.17 -3.04
N PRO A 38 -21.97 -21.59 -1.96
CA PRO A 38 -21.01 -20.49 -2.07
C PRO A 38 -19.85 -20.95 -2.96
N PRO A 39 -19.32 -20.05 -3.83
CA PRO A 39 -18.21 -20.40 -4.71
C PRO A 39 -17.07 -20.97 -3.87
N GLU A 40 -16.71 -22.22 -4.19
CA GLU A 40 -15.66 -22.95 -3.50
C GLU A 40 -14.36 -22.15 -3.62
N LYS A 41 -13.84 -21.69 -2.48
CA LYS A 41 -12.61 -20.89 -2.42
C LYS A 41 -11.47 -21.82 -2.81
N THR A 42 -11.12 -21.85 -4.11
CA THR A 42 -9.99 -22.62 -4.64
C THR A 42 -8.78 -22.37 -3.77
N ALA A 43 -8.25 -23.45 -3.19
CA ALA A 43 -7.10 -23.39 -2.31
C ALA A 43 -5.97 -22.65 -3.02
N GLU A 44 -5.64 -21.46 -2.51
CA GLU A 44 -4.58 -20.64 -3.05
C GLU A 44 -3.28 -21.42 -2.93
N LYS A 45 -2.64 -21.68 -4.08
CA LYS A 45 -1.38 -22.42 -4.17
C LYS A 45 -0.38 -21.75 -3.23
N ALA A 46 0.22 -22.52 -2.33
CA ALA A 46 1.21 -22.00 -1.40
C ALA A 46 2.29 -21.21 -2.17
N PRO A 47 2.70 -20.02 -1.68
CA PRO A 47 3.66 -19.19 -2.38
C PRO A 47 4.97 -19.96 -2.57
N VAL A 48 5.46 -20.00 -3.81
CA VAL A 48 6.72 -20.68 -4.12
C VAL A 48 7.86 -19.71 -3.83
N CYS A 49 8.73 -20.06 -2.87
CA CYS A 49 9.97 -19.33 -2.63
C CYS A 49 11.03 -19.77 -3.64
N GLU A 50 11.00 -19.19 -4.84
CA GLU A 50 11.98 -19.49 -5.91
C GLU A 50 13.17 -18.54 -5.86
N ARG A 51 12.97 -17.36 -5.26
CA ARG A 51 13.98 -16.32 -5.08
C ARG A 51 13.79 -15.66 -3.73
N LEU A 52 14.89 -15.27 -3.11
CA LEU A 52 14.87 -14.44 -1.91
C LEU A 52 15.21 -13.00 -2.28
N VAL A 53 14.35 -12.07 -1.89
CA VAL A 53 14.59 -10.63 -2.04
C VAL A 53 15.10 -10.11 -0.71
N ALA A 54 16.27 -9.50 -0.72
CA ALA A 54 16.86 -8.83 0.43
C ALA A 54 17.29 -7.41 0.05
N ARG A 55 16.80 -6.41 0.78
CA ARG A 55 17.14 -5.00 0.58
C ARG A 55 17.62 -4.39 1.88
N ILE A 56 18.59 -3.50 1.78
CA ILE A 56 19.13 -2.72 2.90
C ILE A 56 18.80 -1.26 2.63
N GLY A 57 18.08 -0.60 3.55
CA GLY A 57 17.76 0.82 3.48
C GLY A 57 18.96 1.71 3.79
N ARG A 58 19.06 2.87 3.12
CA ARG A 58 20.18 3.82 3.18
C ARG A 58 21.54 3.14 3.00
N ASN A 59 21.57 2.13 2.13
CA ASN A 59 22.76 1.32 1.93
C ASN A 59 23.89 2.15 1.32
N HIS A 60 25.06 2.11 1.93
CA HIS A 60 26.27 2.81 1.48
C HIS A 60 27.48 1.85 1.37
N GLY A 61 27.23 0.56 1.09
CA GLY A 61 28.26 -0.45 0.87
C GLY A 61 28.05 -1.76 1.64
N HIS A 62 26.98 -1.85 2.43
CA HIS A 62 26.60 -3.06 3.14
C HIS A 62 26.08 -4.14 2.19
N ALA A 63 26.40 -5.38 2.51
CA ALA A 63 25.95 -6.56 1.78
C ALA A 63 25.98 -7.78 2.69
N PHE A 64 25.09 -8.73 2.43
CA PHE A 64 25.08 -10.04 3.07
C PHE A 64 24.45 -11.05 2.13
N THR A 65 24.67 -12.34 2.40
CA THR A 65 24.05 -13.43 1.66
C THR A 65 23.13 -14.22 2.59
N ILE A 66 21.87 -14.27 2.22
CA ILE A 66 20.82 -15.10 2.83
C ILE A 66 20.28 -15.99 1.72
N THR A 67 20.06 -17.27 2.02
CA THR A 67 19.74 -18.29 1.01
C THR A 67 18.37 -18.90 1.24
N ILE A 68 17.80 -19.53 0.20
CA ILE A 68 16.57 -20.32 0.35
C ILE A 68 16.78 -21.48 1.34
N ALA A 69 17.99 -22.06 1.39
CA ALA A 69 18.33 -23.09 2.36
C ALA A 69 18.23 -22.57 3.81
N ASP A 70 18.58 -21.31 4.08
CA ASP A 70 18.41 -20.70 5.39
C ASP A 70 16.91 -20.58 5.76
N VAL A 71 16.08 -20.18 4.79
CA VAL A 71 14.63 -20.10 4.97
C VAL A 71 14.01 -21.46 5.26
N LEU A 72 14.43 -22.49 4.53
CA LEU A 72 13.96 -23.87 4.72
C LEU A 72 14.46 -24.47 6.04
N ALA A 73 15.68 -24.14 6.46
CA ALA A 73 16.21 -24.56 7.76
C ALA A 73 15.39 -23.96 8.91
N GLY A 74 14.95 -22.70 8.76
CA GLY A 74 14.06 -22.06 9.73
C GLY A 74 14.66 -21.98 11.13
N VAL A 75 15.98 -21.81 11.23
CA VAL A 75 16.72 -21.68 12.49
C VAL A 75 17.23 -20.27 12.65
N ASP A 76 17.33 -19.79 13.89
CA ASP A 76 17.91 -18.47 14.18
C ASP A 76 19.31 -18.35 13.58
N LYS A 77 19.54 -17.28 12.82
CA LYS A 77 20.84 -17.04 12.18
C LYS A 77 21.18 -15.55 12.20
N THR A 78 22.40 -15.26 12.64
CA THR A 78 22.98 -13.92 12.60
C THR A 78 23.80 -13.74 11.34
N PHE A 79 23.56 -12.65 10.62
CA PHE A 79 24.29 -12.30 9.40
C PHE A 79 25.12 -11.04 9.64
N ASP A 80 26.33 -11.02 9.09
CA ASP A 80 27.17 -9.84 8.97
C ASP A 80 26.81 -9.09 7.68
N LEU A 81 26.60 -7.77 7.80
CA LEU A 81 26.22 -6.89 6.70
C LEU A 81 27.40 -6.02 6.23
N THR A 82 28.61 -6.17 6.78
CA THR A 82 29.74 -5.25 6.54
C THR A 82 29.93 -4.97 5.05
N GLY A 83 29.94 -6.01 4.20
CA GLY A 83 30.15 -5.83 2.77
C GLY A 83 31.45 -5.08 2.48
N THR A 84 31.36 -3.98 1.74
CA THR A 84 32.47 -3.03 1.49
C THR A 84 32.39 -1.78 2.36
N SER A 85 31.49 -1.73 3.35
CA SER A 85 31.36 -0.59 4.25
C SER A 85 32.57 -0.47 5.19
N GLY A 86 32.82 0.75 5.67
CA GLY A 86 33.90 1.05 6.62
C GLY A 86 33.57 0.64 8.07
N HIS A 87 32.36 0.21 8.36
CA HIS A 87 31.95 -0.30 9.67
C HIS A 87 31.03 -1.52 9.54
N ARG A 88 30.88 -2.25 10.64
CA ARG A 88 30.08 -3.47 10.69
C ARG A 88 28.63 -3.17 11.07
N HIS A 89 27.73 -4.02 10.59
CA HIS A 89 26.39 -4.19 11.14
C HIS A 89 26.06 -5.68 11.16
N THR A 90 25.18 -6.10 12.06
CA THR A 90 24.62 -7.45 12.05
C THR A 90 23.10 -7.42 12.13
N ILE A 91 22.46 -8.47 11.63
CA ILE A 91 21.05 -8.77 11.89
C ILE A 91 20.93 -10.19 12.42
N THR A 92 19.88 -10.46 13.19
CA THR A 92 19.47 -11.82 13.50
C THR A 92 18.10 -12.06 12.88
N VAL A 93 18.02 -13.06 12.01
CA VAL A 93 16.75 -13.54 11.45
C VAL A 93 16.33 -14.73 12.28
N THR A 94 15.17 -14.64 12.94
CA THR A 94 14.69 -15.72 13.81
C THR A 94 14.00 -16.83 13.01
N ALA A 95 13.82 -18.00 13.62
CA ALA A 95 13.00 -19.09 13.10
C ALA A 95 11.58 -18.62 12.73
N ALA A 96 11.00 -17.75 13.55
CA ALA A 96 9.69 -17.17 13.29
C ALA A 96 9.69 -16.24 12.07
N ASP A 97 10.77 -15.48 11.87
CA ASP A 97 10.94 -14.64 10.69
C ASP A 97 11.12 -15.47 9.42
N PHE A 98 11.94 -16.53 9.46
CA PHE A 98 12.08 -17.45 8.34
C PHE A 98 10.76 -18.11 7.97
N LYS A 99 9.92 -18.48 8.97
CA LYS A 99 8.57 -18.99 8.71
C LYS A 99 7.69 -17.97 7.98
N LYS A 100 7.75 -16.69 8.37
CA LYS A 100 7.01 -15.60 7.69
C LYS A 100 7.51 -15.42 6.25
N ILE A 101 8.84 -15.36 6.07
CA ILE A 101 9.49 -15.25 4.76
C ILE A 101 9.07 -16.41 3.86
N GLY A 102 9.13 -17.65 4.35
CA GLY A 102 8.70 -18.85 3.61
C GLY A 102 7.21 -18.86 3.26
N ALA A 103 6.38 -18.16 4.03
CA ALA A 103 4.97 -17.92 3.71
C ALA A 103 4.74 -16.75 2.74
N GLY A 104 5.80 -16.21 2.12
CA GLY A 104 5.74 -15.06 1.22
C GLY A 104 5.44 -13.73 1.92
N GLN A 105 5.51 -13.69 3.26
CA GLN A 105 5.29 -12.46 4.02
C GLN A 105 6.56 -11.62 4.05
N ILE A 106 6.37 -10.31 4.05
CA ILE A 106 7.45 -9.35 4.21
C ILE A 106 7.89 -9.32 5.68
N VAL A 107 9.18 -9.50 5.91
CA VAL A 107 9.83 -9.29 7.20
C VAL A 107 10.69 -8.04 7.14
N ARG A 108 10.53 -7.19 8.15
CA ARG A 108 11.32 -5.96 8.33
C ARG A 108 12.14 -6.06 9.61
N LEU A 109 13.45 -5.86 9.49
CA LEU A 109 14.39 -5.96 10.61
C LEU A 109 15.22 -4.69 10.72
N ALA A 110 15.64 -4.35 11.94
CA ALA A 110 16.69 -3.35 12.16
C ALA A 110 18.02 -4.06 12.41
N SER A 111 19.10 -3.52 11.86
CA SER A 111 20.45 -3.98 12.18
C SER A 111 20.89 -3.52 13.58
N THR A 112 22.00 -4.08 14.07
CA THR A 112 22.71 -3.52 15.22
C THR A 112 23.09 -2.05 14.96
N ARG A 113 23.20 -1.27 16.05
CA ARG A 113 23.65 0.13 15.99
C ARG A 113 25.16 0.20 16.18
N GLU A 114 25.85 0.08 15.06
CA GLU A 114 27.31 0.21 14.96
C GLU A 114 27.63 1.35 13.98
N GLY A 115 28.79 1.99 14.07
CA GLY A 115 29.09 3.16 13.22
C GLY A 115 28.13 4.36 13.41
N GLY A 116 27.41 4.42 14.54
CA GLY A 116 26.54 5.55 14.90
C GLY A 116 25.13 5.55 14.28
N HIS A 117 24.75 4.54 13.50
CA HIS A 117 23.40 4.44 12.92
C HIS A 117 22.90 2.99 12.80
N ILE A 118 21.72 2.79 12.19
CA ILE A 118 21.16 1.47 11.88
C ILE A 118 20.75 1.44 10.41
N HIS A 119 20.68 0.24 9.84
CA HIS A 119 19.96 -0.03 8.61
C HIS A 119 18.65 -0.75 8.91
N ARG A 120 17.66 -0.54 8.03
CA ARG A 120 16.48 -1.38 7.98
C ARG A 120 16.58 -2.33 6.82
N LEU A 121 16.11 -3.54 7.04
CA LEU A 121 16.12 -4.58 6.03
C LEU A 121 14.70 -4.96 5.69
N PHE A 122 14.54 -5.33 4.43
CA PHE A 122 13.34 -5.91 3.88
C PHE A 122 13.71 -7.27 3.33
N LEU A 123 13.01 -8.30 3.81
CA LEU A 123 13.19 -9.69 3.42
C LEU A 123 11.84 -10.28 2.99
N GLU A 124 11.81 -10.95 1.85
CA GLU A 124 10.64 -11.72 1.40
C GLU A 124 11.07 -12.83 0.43
N CYS A 125 10.33 -13.92 0.44
CA CYS A 125 10.34 -14.86 -0.67
C CYS A 125 9.52 -14.29 -1.84
N ALA A 126 10.06 -14.44 -3.05
CA ALA A 126 9.41 -14.06 -4.28
C ALA A 126 9.43 -15.24 -5.28
N PRO A 127 8.49 -15.29 -6.23
CA PRO A 127 8.63 -16.13 -7.40
C PRO A 127 9.87 -15.74 -8.23
N ALA A 128 10.29 -16.59 -9.17
CA ALA A 128 11.43 -16.33 -10.03
C ALA A 128 11.26 -15.06 -10.88
N VAL A 129 10.01 -14.74 -11.23
CA VAL A 129 9.62 -13.55 -11.98
C VAL A 129 8.59 -12.79 -11.17
N ASP A 130 8.79 -11.48 -10.98
CA ASP A 130 7.86 -10.66 -10.24
C ASP A 130 6.48 -10.66 -10.92
N PRO A 131 5.41 -11.00 -10.17
CA PRO A 131 4.08 -11.05 -10.73
C PRO A 131 3.60 -9.62 -11.04
N PRO A 132 2.69 -9.42 -12.01
CA PRO A 132 2.23 -8.09 -12.40
C PRO A 132 1.71 -7.22 -11.24
N GLU A 133 1.19 -7.85 -10.19
CA GLU A 133 0.72 -7.21 -8.96
C GLU A 133 1.83 -6.62 -8.10
N ARG A 134 3.10 -6.94 -8.39
CA ARG A 134 4.28 -6.41 -7.70
C ARG A 134 5.07 -5.41 -8.54
N VAL A 135 4.65 -5.16 -9.77
CA VAL A 135 5.31 -4.23 -10.69
C VAL A 135 4.58 -2.90 -10.65
N ASN A 136 5.34 -1.83 -10.40
CA ASN A 136 4.82 -0.48 -10.49
C ASN A 136 4.45 -0.13 -11.92
N ALA A 137 3.17 0.14 -12.14
CA ALA A 137 2.70 0.65 -13.42
C ALA A 137 2.82 2.18 -13.52
N CYS A 138 3.06 2.85 -12.39
CA CYS A 138 3.18 4.28 -12.27
C CYS A 138 4.62 4.70 -11.89
N GLU A 139 4.98 5.90 -12.28
CA GLU A 139 6.05 6.67 -11.65
C GLU A 139 5.51 7.20 -10.32
N ILE A 140 6.18 6.85 -9.21
CA ILE A 140 5.73 7.19 -7.86
C ILE A 140 6.87 7.85 -7.10
N GLU A 141 6.55 8.99 -6.48
CA GLU A 141 7.44 9.68 -5.55
C GLU A 141 6.73 9.83 -4.19
N VAL A 142 7.39 9.40 -3.12
CA VAL A 142 6.94 9.66 -1.75
C VAL A 142 7.84 10.73 -1.16
N ALA A 143 7.30 11.94 -0.99
CA ALA A 143 8.06 13.06 -0.47
C ALA A 143 8.38 12.87 1.02
N GLY A 144 9.64 13.07 1.39
CA GLY A 144 10.11 12.92 2.76
C GLY A 144 11.54 12.42 2.81
N LYS A 145 12.05 12.21 4.03
CA LYS A 145 13.37 11.60 4.24
C LYS A 145 13.28 10.08 4.44
N ASP A 146 12.08 9.56 4.63
CA ASP A 146 11.85 8.16 4.96
C ASP A 146 11.77 7.30 3.70
N GLU A 147 12.26 6.07 3.80
CA GLU A 147 12.38 5.14 2.67
C GLU A 147 11.08 4.37 2.43
N HIS A 148 10.02 5.12 2.20
CA HIS A 148 8.73 4.57 1.82
C HIS A 148 8.78 3.95 0.43
N GLU A 149 8.01 2.89 0.25
CA GLU A 149 7.82 2.23 -1.03
C GLU A 149 6.34 2.02 -1.24
N PHE A 150 5.88 2.36 -2.42
CA PHE A 150 4.51 2.19 -2.83
C PHE A 150 4.49 1.44 -4.16
N VAL A 151 3.74 0.35 -4.20
CA VAL A 151 3.47 -0.43 -5.41
C VAL A 151 2.03 -0.19 -5.85
N LEU A 152 1.85 0.32 -7.07
CA LEU A 152 0.56 0.50 -7.71
C LEU A 152 0.50 -0.29 -9.03
N PRO A 153 -0.12 -1.49 -9.02
CA PRO A 153 -0.22 -2.35 -10.20
C PRO A 153 -1.13 -1.77 -11.29
N ASP A 154 -0.83 -2.13 -12.53
CA ASP A 154 -1.59 -1.71 -13.72
C ASP A 154 -3.07 -2.15 -13.63
N ALA A 155 -3.31 -3.35 -13.11
CA ALA A 155 -4.64 -3.89 -12.90
C ALA A 155 -5.48 -3.02 -11.94
N HIS A 156 -4.86 -2.44 -10.91
CA HIS A 156 -5.57 -1.58 -9.97
C HIS A 156 -5.95 -0.25 -10.61
N VAL A 157 -5.04 0.34 -11.41
CA VAL A 157 -5.31 1.58 -12.17
C VAL A 157 -6.49 1.37 -13.12
N LYS A 158 -6.52 0.23 -13.83
CA LYS A 158 -7.60 -0.10 -14.77
C LYS A 158 -8.93 -0.45 -14.11
N ALA A 159 -8.90 -1.06 -12.92
CA ALA A 159 -10.11 -1.41 -12.18
C ALA A 159 -10.83 -0.17 -11.63
N LYS A 160 -10.10 0.91 -11.34
CA LYS A 160 -10.63 2.18 -10.81
C LYS A 160 -11.45 2.02 -9.52
N VAL A 161 -11.11 1.00 -8.73
CA VAL A 161 -11.74 0.73 -7.43
C VAL A 161 -10.91 1.38 -6.35
N GLU A 162 -11.54 2.15 -5.47
CA GLU A 162 -10.87 2.76 -4.32
C GLU A 162 -10.15 1.71 -3.48
N ARG A 163 -8.89 1.98 -3.15
CA ARG A 163 -8.03 1.06 -2.39
C ARG A 163 -7.11 1.82 -1.46
N THR A 164 -6.90 1.24 -0.28
CA THR A 164 -5.88 1.69 0.67
C THR A 164 -4.65 0.79 0.58
N TYR A 165 -3.49 1.40 0.44
CA TYR A 165 -2.19 0.75 0.28
C TYR A 165 -1.31 1.03 1.47
N ASN A 166 -0.63 0.01 2.00
CA ASN A 166 0.50 0.22 2.90
C ASN A 166 1.69 0.70 2.08
N ILE A 167 2.32 1.81 2.48
CA ILE A 167 3.47 2.40 1.78
C ILE A 167 4.76 2.36 2.62
N GLN A 168 4.84 1.49 3.63
CA GLN A 168 5.97 1.48 4.57
C GLN A 168 7.32 1.31 3.87
N GLY A 169 7.45 0.40 2.89
CA GLY A 169 8.74 0.08 2.30
C GLY A 169 9.79 -0.31 3.34
N LEU A 170 10.89 0.45 3.39
CA LEU A 170 11.99 0.33 4.35
C LEU A 170 11.91 1.36 5.50
N ALA A 171 10.85 2.16 5.55
CA ALA A 171 10.65 3.13 6.61
C ALA A 171 10.42 2.49 7.99
N GLY A 172 10.71 3.27 9.03
CA GLY A 172 10.64 2.84 10.42
C GLY A 172 9.26 2.82 11.05
N HIS A 173 8.28 3.35 10.35
CA HIS A 173 6.91 3.49 10.78
C HIS A 173 6.01 3.23 9.57
N GLU A 174 4.75 2.92 9.84
CA GLU A 174 3.78 2.65 8.80
C GLU A 174 3.06 3.91 8.34
N HIS A 175 2.80 3.96 7.04
CA HIS A 175 1.87 4.89 6.43
C HIS A 175 0.98 4.11 5.48
N SER A 176 -0.20 4.66 5.22
CA SER A 176 -1.09 4.18 4.18
C SER A 176 -1.52 5.30 3.25
N VAL A 177 -1.88 4.97 2.02
CA VAL A 177 -2.41 5.90 1.02
C VAL A 177 -3.70 5.32 0.48
N THR A 178 -4.77 6.10 0.49
CA THR A 178 -6.02 5.74 -0.19
C THR A 178 -6.05 6.41 -1.54
N VAL A 179 -6.09 5.60 -2.61
CA VAL A 179 -6.28 6.08 -3.99
C VAL A 179 -7.74 5.87 -4.35
N THR A 180 -8.46 6.96 -4.61
CA THR A 180 -9.90 6.92 -4.90
C THR A 180 -10.17 6.54 -6.35
N ALA A 181 -11.42 6.20 -6.66
CA ALA A 181 -11.84 5.98 -8.05
C ALA A 181 -11.57 7.21 -8.95
N ALA A 182 -11.75 8.42 -8.41
CA ALA A 182 -11.49 9.67 -9.13
C ALA A 182 -9.99 9.87 -9.43
N ASP A 183 -9.12 9.51 -8.49
CA ASP A 183 -7.66 9.56 -8.69
C ASP A 183 -7.23 8.62 -9.83
N PHE A 184 -7.79 7.41 -9.89
CA PHE A 184 -7.52 6.48 -10.99
C PHE A 184 -7.98 7.03 -12.35
N GLU A 185 -9.14 7.68 -12.41
CA GLU A 185 -9.59 8.35 -13.64
C GLU A 185 -8.65 9.50 -14.05
N ASP A 186 -8.12 10.26 -13.09
CA ASP A 186 -7.12 11.29 -13.35
C ASP A 186 -5.80 10.70 -13.88
N LEU A 187 -5.32 9.61 -13.28
CA LEU A 187 -4.14 8.87 -13.74
C LEU A 187 -4.31 8.37 -15.18
N LEU A 188 -5.45 7.76 -15.51
CA LEU A 188 -5.72 7.27 -16.88
C LEU A 188 -5.82 8.41 -17.91
N ARG A 189 -6.22 9.61 -17.47
CA ARG A 189 -6.18 10.82 -18.31
C ARG A 189 -4.77 11.38 -18.49
N GLY A 190 -3.76 10.80 -17.84
CA GLY A 190 -2.38 11.24 -17.87
C GLY A 190 -2.09 12.42 -16.92
N LYS A 191 -2.99 12.69 -15.98
CA LYS A 191 -2.74 13.68 -14.92
C LYS A 191 -1.90 13.05 -13.82
N GLN A 192 -1.09 13.88 -13.16
CA GLN A 192 -0.45 13.52 -11.91
C GLN A 192 -1.43 13.74 -10.76
N VAL A 193 -1.54 12.76 -9.86
CA VAL A 193 -2.30 12.91 -8.61
C VAL A 193 -1.34 13.13 -7.44
N LYS A 194 -1.82 13.87 -6.44
CA LYS A 194 -1.09 14.20 -5.22
C LYS A 194 -1.96 13.82 -4.02
N ILE A 195 -1.53 12.81 -3.27
CA ILE A 195 -2.33 12.22 -2.19
C ILE A 195 -1.54 12.29 -0.88
N PRO A 196 -2.11 12.83 0.21
CA PRO A 196 -1.49 12.74 1.52
C PRO A 196 -1.57 11.30 2.04
N SER A 197 -0.50 10.80 2.66
CA SER A 197 -0.57 9.55 3.40
C SER A 197 -1.33 9.74 4.73
N SER A 198 -1.78 8.63 5.32
CA SER A 198 -2.27 8.58 6.69
C SER A 198 -1.22 9.13 7.65
N ARG A 199 -1.64 9.63 8.81
CA ARG A 199 -0.69 10.00 9.85
C ARG A 199 -0.01 8.73 10.38
N GLY A 200 1.32 8.72 10.39
CA GLY A 200 2.12 7.60 10.89
C GLY A 200 2.11 7.54 12.41
N THR A 201 2.67 6.48 12.98
CA THR A 201 2.77 6.29 14.43
C THR A 201 3.66 7.33 15.12
N ASP A 202 4.54 7.99 14.36
CA ASP A 202 5.40 9.10 14.81
C ASP A 202 4.80 10.48 14.55
N GLY A 203 3.58 10.54 14.02
CA GLY A 203 2.79 11.75 14.01
C GLY A 203 3.04 12.70 12.85
N HIS A 204 3.79 12.31 11.81
CA HIS A 204 3.83 13.03 10.54
C HIS A 204 3.03 12.32 9.45
N ASN A 205 3.03 12.89 8.24
CA ASN A 205 2.53 12.28 7.01
C ASN A 205 3.45 12.63 5.83
N HIS A 206 3.23 11.96 4.71
CA HIS A 206 3.96 12.18 3.47
C HIS A 206 3.01 12.66 2.38
N LEU A 207 3.55 13.31 1.37
CA LEU A 207 2.85 13.57 0.12
C LEU A 207 3.32 12.57 -0.92
N VAL A 208 2.38 11.87 -1.54
CA VAL A 208 2.65 10.89 -2.58
C VAL A 208 2.21 11.46 -3.92
N PHE A 209 3.15 11.53 -4.85
CA PHE A 209 2.92 11.93 -6.23
C PHE A 209 2.91 10.69 -7.12
N ILE A 210 1.87 10.54 -7.94
CA ILE A 210 1.70 9.38 -8.80
C ILE A 210 1.43 9.87 -10.21
N ARG A 211 2.18 9.33 -11.17
CA ARG A 211 1.98 9.57 -12.60
C ARG A 211 1.91 8.23 -13.33
N TYR A 212 0.87 8.04 -14.13
CA TYR A 212 0.73 6.85 -14.96
C TYR A 212 1.26 7.15 -16.37
N PRO A 213 2.44 6.63 -16.76
CA PRO A 213 3.01 6.89 -18.07
C PRO A 213 2.10 6.29 -19.14
N ARG A 214 1.78 7.10 -20.17
CA ARG A 214 1.12 6.55 -21.36
C ARG A 214 2.10 5.61 -22.03
N LYS A 215 1.71 4.34 -22.20
CA LYS A 215 2.41 3.46 -23.14
C LYS A 215 2.29 4.10 -24.53
N ALA A 216 3.44 4.40 -25.13
CA ALA A 216 3.53 4.95 -26.48
C ALA A 216 2.94 3.99 -27.51
#